data_AF-A0A7V5N8E6-F1
#
_entry.id   AF-A0A7V5N8E6-F1
#
_cell.length_a   1.000
_cell.length_b   1.000
_cell.length_c   1.000
_cell.angle_alpha   90.00
_cell.angle_beta   90.00
_cell.angle_gamma   90.00
#
_symmetry.space_group_name_H-M   'P 1'
#
loop_
_entity.id
_entity.type
_entity.pdbx_description
1 polymer ?
#
loop_
_entity_poly.entity_id
_entity_poly.type
_entity_poly.pdbx_seq_one_letter_code
_entity_poly.pdbx_strand_id
1 'polypeptide(L)'
;MRRSILQNFILFVFFVAFFGTAVTIQHKNLEKVKLNPPFIETWMLSGRSGELLRVLSLRYDLVVADFLWLRAIQSFGGRGMTNRDWKPIYNMFDTITELDPYFEAAYTFGNMVIGDEGGRQREGLALLDKGMFKLIRQYRIPFEGMYVAHWQMGDTQLARWYGRIAMKRQDAPNWVPRIVAYIEVKAGAYYIGFDRFLSNFLQGLDANDIHIQAIALEKIKEAIDKWNKELMLRALDEYTSRTGRLPRRIEEIAQEPSLQNYEVARMSKFVAAVERRARAMNREYAIHPDLRKNIAWPSREELEAPLTSGSLAKAGVKWEDLRNEIFHECLVKQSGIPEAPNGSRYVLNLTMLGYPWAKKEDKIVTEADLLDLLKNILRDVRAAIEDRRKMLGRTPQSLREVFYTDFNTTEPFGGTWKYDPQTGDFRSTSHPDL
;
A
#
# COMPACT_ATOMS: atom_id res chain seq x y z
N MET A 1 22.32 -47.26 28.06
CA MET A 1 20.99 -47.48 27.45
C MET A 1 19.88 -47.70 28.49
N ARG A 2 19.94 -48.71 29.38
CA ARG A 2 18.89 -48.98 30.40
C ARG A 2 18.61 -47.83 31.39
N ARG A 3 19.64 -47.11 31.86
CA ARG A 3 19.46 -45.93 32.76
C ARG A 3 18.67 -44.78 32.13
N SER A 4 18.84 -44.54 30.82
CA SER A 4 18.13 -43.49 30.10
C SER A 4 16.66 -43.84 29.87
N ILE A 5 16.34 -45.12 29.63
CA ILE A 5 14.96 -45.59 29.48
C ILE A 5 14.19 -45.46 30.80
N LEU A 6 14.81 -45.89 31.92
CA LEU A 6 14.20 -45.77 33.24
C LEU A 6 13.99 -44.30 33.65
N GLN A 7 14.97 -43.43 33.40
CA GLN A 7 14.85 -42.00 33.64
C GLN A 7 13.72 -41.38 32.81
N ASN A 8 13.64 -41.67 31.50
CA ASN A 8 12.58 -41.16 30.64
C ASN A 8 11.20 -41.67 31.08
N PHE A 9 11.11 -42.92 31.52
CA PHE A 9 9.86 -43.50 32.04
C PHE A 9 9.40 -42.79 33.32
N ILE A 10 10.33 -42.55 34.26
CA ILE A 10 10.03 -41.82 35.49
C ILE A 10 9.57 -40.38 35.18
N LEU A 11 10.28 -39.68 34.28
CA LEU A 11 9.89 -38.34 33.84
C LEU A 11 8.50 -38.33 33.19
N PHE A 12 8.19 -39.33 32.36
CA PHE A 12 6.87 -39.46 31.74
C PHE A 12 5.76 -39.68 32.77
N VAL A 13 5.97 -40.54 33.78
CA VAL A 13 4.98 -40.75 34.85
C VAL A 13 4.73 -39.48 35.65
N PHE A 14 5.79 -38.74 36.02
CA PHE A 14 5.65 -37.45 36.70
C PHE A 14 4.94 -36.42 35.83
N PHE A 15 5.27 -36.37 34.54
CA PHE A 15 4.60 -35.50 33.57
C PHE A 15 3.10 -35.82 33.51
N VAL A 16 2.71 -37.09 33.31
CA VAL A 16 1.30 -37.49 33.23
C VAL A 16 0.55 -37.19 34.53
N ALA A 17 1.15 -37.43 35.69
CA ALA A 17 0.52 -37.13 36.98
C ALA A 17 0.30 -35.63 37.18
N PHE A 18 1.31 -34.80 36.87
CA PHE A 18 1.22 -33.35 37.00
C PHE A 18 0.23 -32.74 35.99
N PHE A 19 0.37 -33.13 34.72
CA PHE A 19 -0.46 -32.59 33.63
C PHE A 19 -1.91 -33.08 33.73
N GLY A 20 -2.14 -34.34 34.12
CA GLY A 20 -3.48 -34.85 34.41
C GLY A 20 -4.15 -34.08 35.55
N THR A 21 -3.40 -33.70 36.58
CA THR A 21 -3.91 -32.82 37.65
C THR A 21 -4.26 -31.43 37.13
N ALA A 22 -3.40 -30.82 36.31
CA ALA A 22 -3.66 -29.50 35.72
C ALA A 22 -4.89 -29.51 34.80
N VAL A 23 -5.04 -30.53 33.95
CA VAL A 23 -6.17 -30.69 33.03
C VAL A 23 -7.47 -30.91 33.80
N THR A 24 -7.47 -31.73 34.86
CA THR A 24 -8.68 -31.96 35.67
C THR A 24 -9.12 -30.71 36.43
N ILE A 25 -8.18 -29.93 36.98
CA ILE A 25 -8.47 -28.61 37.55
C ILE A 25 -9.05 -27.68 36.49
N GLN A 26 -8.46 -27.66 35.29
CA GLN A 26 -8.92 -26.82 34.20
C GLN A 26 -10.33 -27.18 33.73
N HIS A 27 -10.63 -28.48 33.59
CA HIS A 27 -11.96 -28.95 33.21
C HIS A 27 -13.02 -28.49 34.23
N LYS A 28 -12.73 -28.62 35.53
CA LYS A 28 -13.62 -28.10 36.60
C LYS A 28 -13.83 -26.59 36.51
N ASN A 29 -12.79 -25.83 36.16
CA ASN A 29 -12.90 -24.39 35.99
C ASN A 29 -13.73 -24.03 34.74
N LEU A 30 -13.56 -24.75 33.64
CA LEU A 30 -14.36 -24.56 32.42
C LEU A 30 -15.85 -24.84 32.65
N GLU A 31 -16.18 -25.89 33.42
CA GLU A 31 -17.57 -26.17 33.81
C GLU A 31 -18.16 -25.04 34.66
N LYS A 32 -17.39 -24.43 35.57
CA LYS A 32 -17.82 -23.24 36.33
C LYS A 32 -18.06 -22.02 35.43
N VAL A 33 -17.25 -21.86 34.39
CA VAL A 33 -17.32 -20.73 33.45
C VAL A 33 -18.50 -20.87 32.48
N LYS A 34 -18.83 -22.09 32.05
CA LYS A 34 -20.06 -22.36 31.27
C LYS A 34 -21.32 -21.88 32.00
N LEU A 35 -21.30 -21.92 33.33
CA LEU A 35 -22.44 -21.56 34.18
C LEU A 35 -22.49 -20.06 34.50
N ASN A 36 -21.38 -19.32 34.39
CA ASN A 36 -21.28 -17.88 34.73
C ASN A 36 -20.32 -17.15 33.76
N PRO A 37 -20.78 -16.62 32.61
CA PRO A 37 -19.99 -15.70 31.80
C PRO A 37 -19.75 -14.37 32.55
N PRO A 38 -18.59 -13.70 32.40
CA PRO A 38 -17.52 -13.95 31.41
C PRO A 38 -16.38 -14.86 31.92
N PHE A 39 -15.64 -15.47 30.99
CA PHE A 39 -14.39 -16.20 31.31
C PHE A 39 -13.28 -15.20 31.65
N ILE A 40 -12.75 -15.29 32.87
CA ILE A 40 -11.61 -14.49 33.33
C ILE A 40 -10.39 -15.40 33.44
N GLU A 41 -9.30 -15.00 32.79
CA GLU A 41 -8.03 -15.70 32.91
C GLU A 41 -7.49 -15.58 34.33
N THR A 42 -7.27 -16.72 34.98
CA THR A 42 -6.79 -16.81 36.36
C THR A 42 -5.28 -17.02 36.45
N TRP A 43 -4.64 -17.39 35.34
CA TRP A 43 -3.19 -17.65 35.31
C TRP A 43 -2.43 -16.34 35.15
N MET A 44 -1.77 -15.91 36.23
CA MET A 44 -0.89 -14.75 36.21
C MET A 44 0.52 -15.17 35.77
N LEU A 45 0.70 -15.34 34.47
CA LEU A 45 2.03 -15.51 33.89
C LEU A 45 2.78 -14.18 33.88
N SER A 46 4.12 -14.26 33.91
CA SER A 46 5.03 -13.12 33.83
C SER A 46 6.16 -13.44 32.84
N GLY A 47 7.00 -12.46 32.50
CA GLY A 47 8.16 -12.68 31.63
C GLY A 47 9.22 -13.67 32.16
N ARG A 48 9.05 -14.24 33.37
CA ARG A 48 9.89 -15.34 33.90
C ARG A 48 9.21 -16.70 33.82
N SER A 49 7.95 -16.74 33.41
CA SER A 49 7.14 -17.95 33.46
C SER A 49 7.59 -18.98 32.43
N GLY A 50 8.12 -18.59 31.27
CA GLY A 50 8.57 -19.58 30.28
C GLY A 50 9.87 -20.28 30.68
N GLU A 51 10.85 -19.59 31.27
CA GLU A 51 12.03 -20.25 31.87
C GLU A 51 11.63 -21.28 32.94
N LEU A 52 10.74 -20.88 33.86
CA LEU A 52 10.25 -21.75 34.92
C LEU A 52 9.48 -22.95 34.36
N LEU A 53 8.54 -22.70 33.43
CA LEU A 53 7.72 -23.75 32.83
C LEU A 53 8.55 -24.68 31.94
N ARG A 54 9.63 -24.22 31.33
CA ARG A 54 10.57 -25.07 30.58
C ARG A 54 11.29 -26.07 31.49
N VAL A 55 11.59 -25.68 32.72
CA VAL A 55 12.15 -26.61 33.72
C VAL A 55 11.08 -27.58 34.20
N LEU A 56 9.88 -27.07 34.50
CA LEU A 56 8.76 -27.87 35.03
C LEU A 56 8.11 -28.79 33.98
N SER A 57 8.27 -28.50 32.69
CA SER A 57 7.75 -29.33 31.60
C SER A 57 8.44 -30.69 31.49
N LEU A 58 9.61 -30.87 32.14
CA LEU A 58 10.42 -32.08 32.07
C LEU A 58 10.70 -32.53 30.62
N ARG A 59 11.01 -31.58 29.72
CA ARG A 59 11.28 -31.75 28.28
C ARG A 59 10.04 -31.94 27.39
N TYR A 60 8.85 -31.78 27.93
CA TYR A 60 7.59 -31.78 27.16
C TYR A 60 7.14 -30.34 26.83
N ASP A 61 8.09 -29.45 26.56
CA ASP A 61 7.87 -28.01 26.35
C ASP A 61 6.79 -27.72 25.31
N LEU A 62 6.80 -28.47 24.20
CA LEU A 62 5.83 -28.33 23.10
C LEU A 62 4.40 -28.66 23.56
N VAL A 63 4.22 -29.69 24.39
CA VAL A 63 2.89 -30.06 24.92
C VAL A 63 2.39 -28.99 25.89
N VAL A 64 3.29 -28.41 26.69
CA VAL A 64 2.95 -27.28 27.56
C VAL A 64 2.59 -26.04 26.74
N ALA A 65 3.33 -25.77 25.65
CA ALA A 65 3.05 -24.68 24.73
C ALA A 65 1.67 -24.85 24.07
N ASP A 66 1.34 -26.04 23.56
CA ASP A 66 0.03 -26.35 22.97
C ASP A 66 -1.12 -26.17 23.97
N PHE A 67 -0.93 -26.63 25.20
CA PHE A 67 -1.91 -26.43 26.26
C PHE A 67 -2.13 -24.94 26.57
N LEU A 68 -1.06 -24.17 26.70
CA LEU A 68 -1.14 -22.73 26.91
C LEU A 68 -1.75 -22.00 25.71
N TRP A 69 -1.50 -22.46 24.48
CA TRP A 69 -2.11 -21.93 23.27
C TRP A 69 -3.63 -22.09 23.29
N LEU A 70 -4.13 -23.30 23.57
CA LEU A 70 -5.58 -23.55 23.70
C LEU A 70 -6.20 -22.66 24.77
N ARG A 71 -5.48 -22.46 25.88
CA ARG A 71 -5.90 -21.55 26.94
C ARG A 71 -5.94 -20.09 26.45
N ALA A 72 -4.92 -19.64 25.72
CA ALA A 72 -4.81 -18.27 25.22
C ALA A 72 -5.97 -17.91 24.27
N ILE A 73 -6.29 -18.79 23.31
CA ILE A 73 -7.40 -18.56 22.38
C ILE A 73 -8.76 -18.57 23.08
N GLN A 74 -8.95 -19.44 24.09
CA GLN A 74 -10.17 -19.47 24.90
C GLN A 74 -10.29 -18.23 25.79
N SER A 75 -9.18 -17.76 26.35
CA SER A 75 -9.09 -16.52 27.13
C SER A 75 -9.46 -15.30 26.31
N PHE A 76 -8.94 -15.23 25.08
CA PHE A 76 -9.31 -14.19 24.13
C PHE A 76 -10.80 -14.24 23.75
N GLY A 77 -11.33 -15.43 23.44
CA GLY A 77 -12.73 -15.61 23.03
C GLY A 77 -13.75 -15.43 24.15
N GLY A 78 -13.39 -15.73 25.40
CA GLY A 78 -14.32 -15.75 26.54
C GLY A 78 -14.47 -14.45 27.32
N ARG A 79 -13.62 -13.44 27.08
CA ARG A 79 -13.73 -12.11 27.71
C ARG A 79 -14.79 -11.27 26.98
N GLY A 80 -15.84 -10.83 27.67
CA GLY A 80 -16.78 -9.84 27.13
C GLY A 80 -16.06 -8.55 26.68
N MET A 81 -16.63 -7.82 25.71
CA MET A 81 -15.97 -6.75 24.95
C MET A 81 -15.64 -5.43 25.72
N THR A 82 -15.75 -5.37 27.04
CA THR A 82 -15.56 -4.12 27.80
C THR A 82 -14.42 -4.23 28.83
N ASN A 83 -13.41 -3.36 28.68
CA ASN A 83 -12.21 -3.22 29.52
C ASN A 83 -11.34 -4.47 29.69
N ARG A 84 -10.71 -4.93 28.61
CA ARG A 84 -9.75 -6.04 28.64
C ARG A 84 -8.36 -5.55 29.09
N ASP A 85 -7.85 -6.04 30.22
CA ASP A 85 -6.42 -5.96 30.54
C ASP A 85 -5.67 -6.98 29.68
N TRP A 86 -4.91 -6.50 28.70
CA TRP A 86 -4.22 -7.33 27.70
C TRP A 86 -2.89 -7.91 28.18
N LYS A 87 -2.35 -7.42 29.30
CA LYS A 87 -1.04 -7.83 29.81
C LYS A 87 -0.95 -9.33 30.15
N PRO A 88 -1.97 -9.96 30.79
CA PRO A 88 -1.95 -11.40 31.02
C PRO A 88 -1.93 -12.21 29.72
N ILE A 89 -2.67 -11.78 28.70
CA ILE A 89 -2.71 -12.46 27.39
C ILE A 89 -1.36 -12.28 26.68
N TYR A 90 -0.74 -11.10 26.77
CA TYR A 90 0.62 -10.89 26.27
C TYR A 90 1.61 -11.86 26.92
N ASN A 91 1.61 -11.95 28.24
CA ASN A 91 2.51 -12.86 28.96
C ASN A 91 2.28 -14.33 28.59
N MET A 92 1.04 -14.72 28.23
CA MET A 92 0.76 -16.06 27.71
C MET A 92 1.44 -16.31 26.36
N PHE A 93 1.26 -15.42 25.38
CA PHE A 93 1.93 -15.58 24.08
C PHE A 93 3.44 -15.50 24.19
N ASP A 94 3.96 -14.60 25.04
CA ASP A 94 5.39 -14.51 25.31
C ASP A 94 5.93 -15.83 25.92
N THR A 95 5.22 -16.40 26.89
CA THR A 95 5.56 -17.70 27.50
C THR A 95 5.48 -18.85 26.49
N ILE A 96 4.44 -18.89 25.65
CA ILE A 96 4.28 -19.92 24.60
C ILE A 96 5.49 -19.87 23.66
N THR A 97 5.90 -18.68 23.23
CA THR A 97 7.05 -18.51 22.32
C THR A 97 8.41 -18.78 22.99
N GLU A 98 8.49 -18.78 24.32
CA GLU A 98 9.66 -19.32 25.02
C GLU A 98 9.66 -20.85 25.02
N LEU A 99 8.52 -21.50 25.23
CA LEU A 99 8.43 -22.95 25.28
C LEU A 99 8.57 -23.58 23.89
N ASP A 100 7.89 -23.01 22.88
CA ASP A 100 8.04 -23.36 21.46
C ASP A 100 8.40 -22.13 20.62
N PRO A 101 9.71 -21.86 20.43
CA PRO A 101 10.17 -20.74 19.62
C PRO A 101 9.78 -20.81 18.14
N TYR A 102 9.37 -21.97 17.63
CA TYR A 102 9.02 -22.17 16.23
C TYR A 102 7.50 -22.17 15.99
N PHE A 103 6.71 -21.87 17.02
CA PHE A 103 5.26 -21.78 16.91
C PHE A 103 4.81 -20.47 16.25
N GLU A 104 4.83 -20.42 14.90
CA GLU A 104 4.48 -19.22 14.11
C GLU A 104 3.16 -18.57 14.55
N ALA A 105 2.11 -19.38 14.77
CA ALA A 105 0.78 -18.87 15.12
C ALA A 105 0.77 -18.11 16.46
N ALA A 106 1.61 -18.49 17.43
CA ALA A 106 1.69 -17.79 18.72
C ALA A 106 2.17 -16.34 18.55
N TYR A 107 3.07 -16.10 17.60
CA TYR A 107 3.54 -14.75 17.28
C TYR A 107 2.52 -13.95 16.46
N THR A 108 1.97 -14.54 15.39
CA THR A 108 1.08 -13.81 14.46
C THR A 108 -0.29 -13.55 15.07
N PHE A 109 -0.89 -14.56 15.68
CA PHE A 109 -2.16 -14.40 16.40
C PHE A 109 -1.98 -13.58 17.68
N GLY A 110 -0.87 -13.76 18.39
CA GLY A 110 -0.53 -12.92 19.53
C GLY A 110 -0.46 -11.44 19.14
N ASN A 111 0.23 -11.11 18.04
CA ASN A 111 0.27 -9.76 17.49
C ASN A 111 -1.13 -9.21 17.17
N MET A 112 -1.99 -9.99 16.51
CA MET A 112 -3.36 -9.57 16.22
C MET A 112 -4.15 -9.28 17.52
N VAL A 113 -4.05 -10.16 18.51
CA VAL A 113 -4.78 -10.03 19.78
C VAL A 113 -4.28 -8.84 20.61
N ILE A 114 -2.97 -8.67 20.71
CA ILE A 114 -2.35 -7.60 21.54
C ILE A 114 -2.39 -6.26 20.80
N GLY A 115 -2.04 -6.27 19.52
CA GLY A 115 -1.87 -5.11 18.67
C GLY A 115 -3.21 -4.59 18.15
N ASP A 116 -3.87 -5.37 17.30
CA ASP A 116 -5.06 -4.93 16.56
C ASP A 116 -6.27 -4.81 17.49
N GLU A 117 -6.56 -5.86 18.24
CA GLU A 117 -7.70 -5.90 19.18
C GLU A 117 -7.39 -5.16 20.48
N GLY A 118 -6.13 -5.20 20.93
CA GLY A 118 -5.72 -4.61 22.20
C GLY A 118 -5.28 -3.15 22.13
N GLY A 119 -5.07 -2.62 20.93
CA GLY A 119 -4.55 -1.26 20.73
C GLY A 119 -3.10 -1.08 21.22
N ARG A 120 -2.34 -2.17 21.37
CA ARG A 120 -0.95 -2.18 21.87
C ARG A 120 0.01 -2.61 20.77
N GLN A 121 0.00 -1.89 19.65
CA GLN A 121 0.71 -2.27 18.42
C GLN A 121 2.21 -2.47 18.67
N ARG A 122 2.86 -1.63 19.49
CA ARG A 122 4.30 -1.79 19.79
C ARG A 122 4.62 -3.08 20.55
N GLU A 123 3.73 -3.57 21.42
CA GLU A 123 3.92 -4.86 22.10
C GLU A 123 3.67 -6.04 21.15
N GLY A 124 2.67 -5.93 20.27
CA GLY A 124 2.48 -6.88 19.17
C GLY A 124 3.72 -6.99 18.28
N LEU A 125 4.29 -5.85 17.87
CA LEU A 125 5.53 -5.79 17.10
C LEU A 125 6.73 -6.37 17.86
N ALA A 126 6.87 -6.10 19.16
CA ALA A 126 7.94 -6.70 19.97
C ALA A 126 7.85 -8.24 19.99
N LEU A 127 6.63 -8.79 20.02
CA LEU A 127 6.43 -10.24 19.89
C LEU A 127 6.86 -10.74 18.50
N LEU A 128 6.50 -10.03 17.43
CA LEU A 128 6.95 -10.38 16.07
C LEU A 128 8.47 -10.28 15.91
N ASP A 129 9.12 -9.26 16.50
CA ASP A 129 10.57 -9.10 16.50
C ASP A 129 11.26 -10.30 17.14
N LYS A 130 10.75 -10.78 18.28
CA LYS A 130 11.21 -12.02 18.92
C LYS A 130 11.09 -13.21 17.95
N GLY A 131 9.98 -13.32 17.24
CA GLY A 131 9.73 -14.38 16.26
C GLY A 131 10.69 -14.34 15.06
N MET A 132 11.06 -13.16 14.56
CA MET A 132 11.92 -13.02 13.39
C MET A 132 13.33 -13.62 13.55
N PHE A 133 13.84 -13.72 14.78
CA PHE A 133 15.12 -14.36 15.08
C PHE A 133 15.04 -15.88 15.10
N LYS A 134 13.86 -16.45 15.35
CA LYS A 134 13.64 -17.90 15.45
C LYS A 134 13.11 -18.49 14.15
N LEU A 135 12.13 -17.81 13.55
CA LEU A 135 11.45 -18.17 12.32
C LEU A 135 12.11 -17.46 11.13
N ILE A 136 13.38 -17.79 10.87
CA ILE A 136 14.19 -17.08 9.86
C ILE A 136 13.79 -17.39 8.41
N ARG A 137 13.00 -18.44 8.19
CA ARG A 137 12.58 -18.85 6.84
C ARG A 137 11.22 -18.28 6.47
N GLN A 138 10.40 -17.98 7.47
CA GLN A 138 8.99 -17.64 7.34
C GLN A 138 8.77 -16.15 7.08
N TYR A 139 8.08 -15.83 6.00
CA TYR A 139 7.70 -14.47 5.61
C TYR A 139 6.59 -13.91 6.47
N ARG A 140 5.73 -14.77 7.03
CA ARG A 140 4.51 -14.33 7.73
C ARG A 140 4.83 -13.35 8.85
N ILE A 141 5.80 -13.68 9.70
CA ILE A 141 6.18 -12.86 10.86
C ILE A 141 6.54 -11.43 10.46
N PRO A 142 7.55 -11.19 9.60
CA PRO A 142 7.85 -9.82 9.15
C PRO A 142 6.72 -9.22 8.30
N PHE A 143 5.93 -10.03 7.58
CA PHE A 143 4.80 -9.52 6.82
C PHE A 143 3.70 -8.92 7.72
N GLU A 144 3.35 -9.58 8.82
CA GLU A 144 2.41 -9.03 9.82
C GLU A 144 2.98 -7.75 10.45
N GLY A 145 4.29 -7.70 10.72
CA GLY A 145 4.94 -6.50 11.25
C GLY A 145 4.85 -5.32 10.28
N MET A 146 5.07 -5.59 8.99
CA MET A 146 4.87 -4.61 7.91
C MET A 146 3.40 -4.14 7.86
N TYR A 147 2.45 -5.07 7.99
CA TYR A 147 1.03 -4.76 7.96
C TYR A 147 0.63 -3.82 9.10
N VAL A 148 0.95 -4.17 10.34
CA VAL A 148 0.64 -3.35 11.52
C VAL A 148 1.31 -1.98 11.42
N ALA A 149 2.59 -1.93 11.06
CA ALA A 149 3.31 -0.67 10.92
C ALA A 149 2.67 0.27 9.89
N HIS A 150 2.25 -0.26 8.73
CA HIS A 150 1.67 0.56 7.67
C HIS A 150 0.22 0.98 7.96
N TRP A 151 -0.66 0.01 8.21
CA TRP A 151 -2.11 0.26 8.24
C TRP A 151 -2.62 0.67 9.62
N GLN A 152 -2.00 0.21 10.71
CA GLN A 152 -2.46 0.54 12.06
C GLN A 152 -1.70 1.73 12.64
N MET A 153 -0.39 1.83 12.39
CA MET A 153 0.45 2.89 12.97
C MET A 153 0.71 4.06 12.03
N GLY A 154 0.52 3.88 10.71
CA GLY A 154 0.93 4.88 9.71
C GLY A 154 2.45 5.06 9.60
N ASP A 155 3.25 4.24 10.28
CA ASP A 155 4.71 4.30 10.26
C ASP A 155 5.25 3.59 9.02
N THR A 156 5.34 4.37 7.95
CA THR A 156 5.74 3.85 6.65
C THR A 156 7.21 3.43 6.64
N GLN A 157 8.10 4.03 7.44
CA GLN A 157 9.51 3.63 7.47
C GLN A 157 9.68 2.28 8.17
N LEU A 158 8.98 2.08 9.29
CA LEU A 158 8.97 0.81 9.99
C LEU A 158 8.36 -0.29 9.10
N ALA A 159 7.29 0.01 8.37
CA ALA A 159 6.69 -0.92 7.41
C ALA A 159 7.67 -1.35 6.32
N ARG A 160 8.47 -0.44 5.76
CA ARG A 160 9.52 -0.79 4.79
C ARG A 160 10.56 -1.74 5.37
N TRP A 161 11.00 -1.48 6.61
CA TRP A 161 11.99 -2.31 7.27
C TRP A 161 11.52 -3.76 7.37
N TYR A 162 10.32 -3.97 7.92
CA TYR A 162 9.69 -5.30 7.98
C TYR A 162 9.45 -5.90 6.58
N GLY A 163 8.92 -5.10 5.65
CA GLY A 163 8.60 -5.56 4.29
C GLY A 163 9.82 -6.05 3.51
N ARG A 164 10.96 -5.36 3.63
CA ARG A 164 12.24 -5.78 3.04
C ARG A 164 12.74 -7.09 3.61
N ILE A 165 12.50 -7.36 4.89
CA ILE A 165 12.81 -8.64 5.50
C ILE A 165 11.86 -9.70 4.94
N ALA A 166 10.55 -9.43 4.93
CA ALA A 166 9.53 -10.36 4.45
C ALA A 166 9.79 -10.84 3.02
N MET A 167 10.11 -9.94 2.08
CA MET A 167 10.38 -10.33 0.68
C MET A 167 11.65 -11.17 0.49
N LYS A 168 12.57 -11.17 1.46
CA LYS A 168 13.83 -11.93 1.41
C LYS A 168 13.71 -13.31 2.06
N ARG A 169 12.57 -13.60 2.69
CA ARG A 169 12.31 -14.91 3.32
C ARG A 169 12.12 -15.97 2.25
N GLN A 170 12.56 -17.19 2.54
CA GLN A 170 12.63 -18.26 1.56
C GLN A 170 11.24 -18.73 1.10
N ASP A 171 10.25 -18.69 1.98
CA ASP A 171 8.88 -19.09 1.70
C ASP A 171 8.00 -17.94 1.22
N ALA A 172 8.57 -16.76 0.96
CA ALA A 172 7.83 -15.56 0.58
C ALA A 172 7.07 -15.80 -0.74
N PRO A 173 5.73 -15.73 -0.75
CA PRO A 173 4.96 -15.87 -1.97
C PRO A 173 5.24 -14.74 -2.96
N ASN A 174 5.06 -15.02 -4.25
CA ASN A 174 5.31 -14.06 -5.35
C ASN A 174 4.48 -12.77 -5.27
N TRP A 175 3.45 -12.71 -4.42
CA TRP A 175 2.66 -11.50 -4.17
C TRP A 175 3.26 -10.58 -3.11
N VAL A 176 4.07 -11.08 -2.16
CA VAL A 176 4.67 -10.27 -1.08
C VAL A 176 5.50 -9.11 -1.62
N PRO A 177 6.42 -9.32 -2.59
CA PRO A 177 7.20 -8.22 -3.16
C PRO A 177 6.35 -7.13 -3.83
N ARG A 178 5.14 -7.46 -4.32
CA ARG A 178 4.22 -6.47 -4.92
C ARG A 178 3.66 -5.52 -3.86
N ILE A 179 3.32 -6.04 -2.67
CA ILE A 179 2.87 -5.22 -1.54
C ILE A 179 4.02 -4.36 -1.00
N VAL A 180 5.22 -4.93 -0.87
CA VAL A 180 6.41 -4.18 -0.40
C VAL A 180 6.70 -3.01 -1.34
N ALA A 181 6.65 -3.21 -2.66
CA ALA A 181 6.83 -2.11 -3.62
C ALA A 181 5.76 -1.02 -3.50
N TYR A 182 4.50 -1.38 -3.27
CA TYR A 182 3.45 -0.39 -2.99
C TYR A 182 3.78 0.48 -1.77
N ILE A 183 4.31 -0.12 -0.69
CA ILE A 183 4.72 0.60 0.52
C ILE A 183 5.94 1.49 0.23
N GLU A 184 6.91 1.02 -0.55
CA GLU A 184 8.06 1.81 -0.98
C GLU A 184 7.64 3.05 -1.79
N VAL A 185 6.68 2.92 -2.71
CA VAL A 185 6.08 4.08 -3.43
C VAL A 185 5.44 5.06 -2.45
N LYS A 186 4.61 4.57 -1.52
CA LYS A 186 3.98 5.42 -0.51
C LYS A 186 4.99 6.12 0.40
N ALA A 187 6.16 5.53 0.60
CA ALA A 187 7.23 6.10 1.40
C ALA A 187 8.08 7.17 0.68
N GLY A 188 7.74 7.49 -0.58
CA GLY A 188 8.53 8.38 -1.41
C GLY A 188 9.74 7.72 -2.08
N ALA A 189 9.89 6.39 -1.98
CA ALA A 189 10.92 5.63 -2.67
C ALA A 189 10.43 5.13 -4.04
N TYR A 190 9.96 6.08 -4.86
CA TYR A 190 9.31 5.82 -6.15
C TYR A 190 10.16 4.98 -7.11
N TYR A 191 11.48 5.21 -7.13
CA TYR A 191 12.45 4.42 -7.90
C TYR A 191 12.30 2.91 -7.64
N ILE A 192 12.21 2.50 -6.37
CA ILE A 192 12.15 1.08 -5.98
C ILE A 192 10.81 0.48 -6.41
N GLY A 193 9.73 1.25 -6.25
CA GLY A 193 8.41 0.86 -6.72
C GLY A 193 8.35 0.67 -8.23
N PHE A 194 8.86 1.65 -8.97
CA PHE A 194 8.96 1.61 -10.43
C PHE A 194 9.77 0.39 -10.90
N ASP A 195 10.96 0.15 -10.33
CA ASP A 195 11.80 -1.02 -10.66
C ASP A 195 11.07 -2.35 -10.44
N ARG A 196 10.24 -2.44 -9.38
CA ARG A 196 9.47 -3.66 -9.13
C ARG A 196 8.32 -3.83 -10.11
N PHE A 197 7.59 -2.77 -10.43
CA PHE A 197 6.49 -2.84 -11.39
C PHE A 197 7.00 -3.11 -12.81
N LEU A 198 8.17 -2.56 -13.16
CA LEU A 198 8.91 -2.93 -14.36
C LEU A 198 9.17 -4.44 -14.40
N SER A 199 9.76 -5.03 -13.35
CA SER A 199 9.97 -6.48 -13.26
C SER A 199 8.68 -7.29 -13.44
N ASN A 200 7.55 -6.86 -12.86
CA ASN A 200 6.26 -7.54 -13.10
C ASN A 200 5.81 -7.44 -14.56
N PHE A 201 6.02 -6.30 -15.20
CA PHE A 201 5.67 -6.09 -16.61
C PHE A 201 6.51 -7.00 -17.52
N LEU A 202 7.84 -7.07 -17.27
CA LEU A 202 8.77 -7.92 -18.00
C LEU A 202 8.45 -9.42 -17.81
N GLN A 203 8.12 -9.85 -16.59
CA GLN A 203 7.61 -11.20 -16.33
C GLN A 203 6.31 -11.49 -17.07
N GLY A 204 5.40 -10.51 -17.17
CA GLY A 204 4.19 -10.61 -17.98
C GLY A 204 4.47 -10.79 -19.48
N LEU A 205 5.54 -10.17 -19.99
CA LEU A 205 6.01 -10.37 -21.38
C LEU A 205 6.68 -11.72 -21.60
N ASP A 206 7.41 -12.23 -20.61
CA ASP A 206 7.99 -13.58 -20.65
C ASP A 206 6.90 -14.66 -20.59
N ALA A 207 5.86 -14.45 -19.79
CA ALA A 207 4.73 -15.37 -19.65
C ALA A 207 3.67 -15.23 -20.76
N ASN A 208 3.77 -14.21 -21.61
CA ASN A 208 2.75 -13.84 -22.60
C ASN A 208 1.35 -13.63 -21.98
N ASP A 209 1.31 -13.06 -20.76
CA ASP A 209 0.08 -12.80 -20.02
C ASP A 209 -0.29 -11.31 -20.09
N ILE A 210 -1.30 -11.00 -20.90
CA ILE A 210 -1.77 -9.63 -21.12
C ILE A 210 -2.36 -9.00 -19.84
N HIS A 211 -2.95 -9.79 -18.94
CA HIS A 211 -3.54 -9.27 -17.71
C HIS A 211 -2.46 -8.84 -16.73
N ILE A 212 -1.39 -9.63 -16.59
CA ILE A 212 -0.22 -9.25 -15.79
C ILE A 212 0.43 -8.00 -16.38
N GLN A 213 0.59 -7.93 -17.70
CA GLN A 213 1.12 -6.74 -18.37
C GLN A 213 0.25 -5.50 -18.10
N ALA A 214 -1.08 -5.61 -18.24
CA ALA A 214 -2.00 -4.50 -18.02
C ALA A 214 -1.93 -3.97 -16.57
N ILE A 215 -1.97 -4.87 -15.58
CA ILE A 215 -1.88 -4.50 -14.16
C ILE A 215 -0.52 -3.85 -13.87
N ALA A 216 0.57 -4.42 -14.37
CA ALA A 216 1.91 -3.89 -14.14
C ALA A 216 2.10 -2.52 -14.82
N LEU A 217 1.60 -2.34 -16.03
CA LEU A 217 1.66 -1.08 -16.78
C LEU A 217 0.88 0.04 -16.07
N GLU A 218 -0.30 -0.26 -15.54
CA GLU A 218 -1.06 0.72 -14.74
C GLU A 218 -0.30 1.08 -13.46
N LYS A 219 0.37 0.12 -12.81
CA LYS A 219 1.21 0.41 -11.63
C LYS A 219 2.48 1.19 -11.96
N ILE A 220 3.05 1.01 -13.15
CA ILE A 220 4.13 1.87 -13.66
C ILE A 220 3.62 3.30 -13.83
N LYS A 221 2.45 3.50 -14.45
CA LYS A 221 1.82 4.82 -14.60
C LYS A 221 1.61 5.50 -13.24
N GLU A 222 0.98 4.80 -12.30
CA GLU A 222 0.74 5.31 -10.94
C GLU A 222 2.05 5.69 -10.22
N ALA A 223 3.09 4.88 -10.34
CA ALA A 223 4.37 5.13 -9.69
C ALA A 223 5.06 6.38 -10.25
N ILE A 224 5.09 6.52 -11.59
CA ILE A 224 5.63 7.70 -12.27
C ILE A 224 4.82 8.95 -11.91
N ASP A 225 3.48 8.85 -11.94
CA ASP A 225 2.59 9.98 -11.63
C ASP A 225 2.81 10.50 -10.21
N LYS A 226 2.88 9.60 -9.22
CA LYS A 226 3.13 9.98 -7.83
C LYS A 226 4.52 10.57 -7.63
N TRP A 227 5.53 10.04 -8.33
CA TRP A 227 6.89 10.60 -8.27
C TRP A 227 6.90 12.03 -8.82
N ASN A 228 6.30 12.24 -10.00
CA ASN A 228 6.16 13.55 -10.61
C ASN A 228 5.41 14.53 -9.69
N LYS A 229 4.26 14.12 -9.14
CA LYS A 229 3.45 14.94 -8.23
C LYS A 229 4.22 15.33 -6.97
N GLU A 230 4.96 14.43 -6.36
CA GLU A 230 5.78 14.76 -5.18
C GLU A 230 6.79 15.88 -5.49
N LEU A 231 7.49 15.79 -6.62
CA LEU A 231 8.43 16.84 -7.04
C LEU A 231 7.71 18.19 -7.27
N MET A 232 6.58 18.16 -7.98
CA MET A 232 5.81 19.37 -8.26
C MET A 232 5.16 19.97 -7.00
N LEU A 233 4.76 19.14 -6.02
CA LEU A 233 4.21 19.62 -4.75
C LEU A 233 5.29 20.25 -3.87
N ARG A 234 6.51 19.72 -3.88
CA ARG A 234 7.65 20.40 -3.23
C ARG A 234 7.95 21.74 -3.89
N ALA A 235 7.97 21.78 -5.22
CA ALA A 235 8.13 23.03 -5.97
C ALA A 235 6.98 24.03 -5.70
N LEU A 236 5.75 23.55 -5.53
CA LEU A 236 4.62 24.38 -5.11
C LEU A 236 4.83 24.98 -3.71
N ASP A 237 5.32 24.18 -2.75
CA ASP A 237 5.62 24.62 -1.39
C ASP A 237 6.81 25.62 -1.39
N GLU A 238 7.86 25.39 -2.20
CA GLU A 238 8.99 26.29 -2.43
C GLU A 238 8.54 27.65 -2.99
N TYR A 239 7.76 27.62 -4.07
CA TYR A 239 7.20 28.81 -4.71
C TYR A 239 6.36 29.64 -3.74
N THR A 240 5.48 28.97 -2.98
CA THR A 240 4.58 29.64 -2.04
C THR A 240 5.36 30.28 -0.90
N SER A 241 6.38 29.58 -0.39
CA SER A 241 7.27 30.09 0.66
C SER A 241 8.08 31.29 0.19
N ARG A 242 8.54 31.29 -1.07
CA ARG A 242 9.35 32.35 -1.68
C ARG A 242 8.55 33.59 -2.05
N THR A 243 7.34 33.42 -2.58
CA THR A 243 6.53 34.52 -3.14
C THR A 243 5.42 35.02 -2.21
N GLY A 244 5.06 34.24 -1.19
CA GLY A 244 3.94 34.54 -0.30
C GLY A 244 2.56 34.36 -0.93
N ARG A 245 2.47 33.85 -2.17
CA ARG A 245 1.22 33.58 -2.88
C ARG A 245 1.24 32.20 -3.54
N LEU A 246 0.05 31.67 -3.78
CA LEU A 246 -0.11 30.46 -4.60
C LEU A 246 0.12 30.79 -6.10
N PRO A 247 0.67 29.86 -6.89
CA PRO A 247 0.79 30.01 -8.34
C PRO A 247 -0.60 29.94 -8.99
N ARG A 248 -0.76 30.62 -10.14
CA ARG A 248 -2.00 30.58 -10.93
C ARG A 248 -1.95 29.57 -12.07
N ARG A 249 -0.74 29.18 -12.48
CA ARG A 249 -0.47 28.17 -13.51
C ARG A 249 0.73 27.32 -13.13
N ILE A 250 0.77 26.09 -13.66
CA ILE A 250 1.82 25.12 -13.31
C ILE A 250 3.21 25.59 -13.76
N GLU A 251 3.31 26.39 -14.82
CA GLU A 251 4.58 26.87 -15.36
C GLU A 251 5.30 27.81 -14.38
N GLU A 252 4.58 28.44 -13.45
CA GLU A 252 5.18 29.33 -12.44
C GLU A 252 6.09 28.57 -11.46
N ILE A 253 5.88 27.27 -11.26
CA ILE A 253 6.72 26.45 -10.36
C ILE A 253 7.87 25.75 -11.11
N ALA A 254 7.91 25.84 -12.45
CA ALA A 254 8.86 25.08 -13.27
C ALA A 254 10.33 25.43 -13.01
N GLN A 255 10.61 26.62 -12.47
CA GLN A 255 11.95 27.11 -12.15
C GLN A 255 12.35 26.90 -10.68
N GLU A 256 11.49 26.29 -9.87
CA GLU A 256 11.78 26.06 -8.47
C GLU A 256 12.83 24.95 -8.29
N PRO A 257 13.66 25.00 -7.22
CA PRO A 257 14.77 24.08 -6.99
C PRO A 257 14.41 22.59 -7.12
N SER A 258 13.24 22.18 -6.59
CA SER A 258 12.77 20.79 -6.66
C SER A 258 12.51 20.29 -8.08
N LEU A 259 12.39 21.20 -9.06
CA LEU A 259 12.23 20.90 -10.48
C LEU A 259 13.45 21.27 -11.31
N GLN A 260 14.61 21.45 -10.68
CA GLN A 260 15.89 21.64 -11.39
C GLN A 260 16.80 20.43 -11.24
N ASN A 261 17.33 19.94 -12.37
CA ASN A 261 18.35 18.88 -12.42
C ASN A 261 17.98 17.64 -11.57
N TYR A 262 16.71 17.23 -11.66
CA TYR A 262 16.20 16.07 -10.94
C TYR A 262 16.17 14.86 -11.87
N GLU A 263 16.23 13.68 -11.27
CA GLU A 263 16.15 12.40 -11.98
C GLU A 263 14.80 11.74 -11.72
N VAL A 264 14.11 11.30 -12.78
CA VAL A 264 12.81 10.64 -12.69
C VAL A 264 12.66 9.63 -13.84
N ALA A 265 11.82 8.62 -13.63
CA ALA A 265 11.39 7.74 -14.70
C ALA A 265 10.42 8.46 -15.65
N ARG A 266 10.65 8.35 -16.96
CA ARG A 266 9.73 8.85 -18.00
C ARG A 266 8.99 7.71 -18.69
N MET A 267 7.69 7.91 -18.90
CA MET A 267 6.85 6.89 -19.52
C MET A 267 7.21 6.71 -21.00
N SER A 268 7.39 7.78 -21.76
CA SER A 268 7.81 7.68 -23.16
C SER A 268 9.13 6.93 -23.33
N LYS A 269 10.10 7.16 -22.45
CA LYS A 269 11.37 6.42 -22.40
C LYS A 269 11.17 4.94 -22.09
N PHE A 270 10.32 4.60 -21.12
CA PHE A 270 9.97 3.22 -20.83
C PHE A 270 9.38 2.50 -22.05
N VAL A 271 8.38 3.11 -22.70
CA VAL A 271 7.74 2.54 -23.90
C VAL A 271 8.78 2.38 -25.03
N ALA A 272 9.61 3.40 -25.29
CA ALA A 272 10.68 3.29 -26.28
C ALA A 272 11.66 2.16 -25.95
N ALA A 273 12.07 2.04 -24.70
CA ALA A 273 13.02 1.03 -24.24
C ALA A 273 12.51 -0.39 -24.50
N VAL A 274 11.24 -0.66 -24.18
CA VAL A 274 10.65 -1.99 -24.39
C VAL A 274 10.35 -2.26 -25.86
N GLU A 275 9.82 -1.29 -26.61
CA GLU A 275 9.48 -1.49 -28.04
C GLU A 275 10.71 -1.66 -28.93
N ARG A 276 11.83 -1.00 -28.60
CA ARG A 276 13.11 -1.21 -29.30
C ARG A 276 13.65 -2.62 -29.08
N ARG A 277 13.53 -3.14 -27.86
CA ARG A 277 13.98 -4.49 -27.51
C ARG A 277 13.07 -5.57 -28.07
N ALA A 278 11.76 -5.33 -28.12
CA ALA A 278 10.83 -6.22 -28.81
C ALA A 278 11.26 -6.44 -30.26
N ARG A 279 11.56 -5.36 -31.00
CA ARG A 279 12.07 -5.44 -32.37
C ARG A 279 13.39 -6.21 -32.46
N ALA A 280 14.36 -5.95 -31.59
CA ALA A 280 15.62 -6.70 -31.54
C ALA A 280 15.44 -8.20 -31.20
N MET A 281 14.36 -8.54 -30.50
CA MET A 281 13.99 -9.90 -30.13
C MET A 281 13.06 -10.57 -31.16
N ASN A 282 12.83 -9.96 -32.33
CA ASN A 282 11.87 -10.41 -33.35
C ASN A 282 10.42 -10.54 -32.85
N ARG A 283 10.00 -9.67 -31.95
CA ARG A 283 8.60 -9.52 -31.51
C ARG A 283 7.97 -8.32 -32.19
N GLU A 284 6.69 -8.43 -32.54
CA GLU A 284 5.93 -7.37 -33.23
C GLU A 284 5.76 -6.12 -32.35
N TYR A 285 5.50 -6.32 -31.06
CA TYR A 285 5.37 -5.27 -30.07
C TYR A 285 5.79 -5.77 -28.68
N ALA A 286 6.17 -4.84 -27.80
CA ALA A 286 6.21 -5.10 -26.37
C ALA A 286 4.85 -4.82 -25.73
N ILE A 287 4.25 -3.67 -26.03
CA ILE A 287 2.96 -3.27 -25.47
C ILE A 287 1.86 -3.59 -26.45
N HIS A 288 0.96 -4.50 -26.04
CA HIS A 288 -0.21 -4.88 -26.82
C HIS A 288 -1.02 -3.64 -27.24
N PRO A 289 -1.52 -3.54 -28.49
CA PRO A 289 -2.27 -2.39 -28.99
C PRO A 289 -3.39 -1.89 -28.08
N ASP A 290 -4.14 -2.81 -27.47
CA ASP A 290 -5.24 -2.48 -26.54
C ASP A 290 -4.79 -1.75 -25.27
N LEU A 291 -3.52 -1.93 -24.88
CA LEU A 291 -2.94 -1.32 -23.68
C LEU A 291 -2.31 0.05 -23.97
N ARG A 292 -2.29 0.53 -25.23
CA ARG A 292 -1.60 1.78 -25.60
C ARG A 292 -2.39 3.05 -25.26
N LYS A 293 -3.65 2.92 -24.86
CA LYS A 293 -4.52 4.06 -24.53
C LYS A 293 -4.06 4.75 -23.24
N ASN A 294 -4.11 6.08 -23.22
CA ASN A 294 -3.77 6.89 -22.04
C ASN A 294 -2.37 6.59 -21.51
N ILE A 295 -1.39 6.54 -22.43
CA ILE A 295 0.04 6.37 -22.15
C ILE A 295 0.79 7.42 -22.94
N ALA A 296 1.81 8.03 -22.32
CA ALA A 296 2.73 8.90 -23.04
C ALA A 296 3.55 8.07 -24.05
N TRP A 297 3.22 8.22 -25.33
CA TRP A 297 3.88 7.50 -26.40
C TRP A 297 5.18 8.23 -26.81
N PRO A 298 6.27 7.50 -27.07
CA PRO A 298 7.53 8.10 -27.48
C PRO A 298 7.47 8.75 -28.85
N SER A 299 8.37 9.71 -29.06
CA SER A 299 8.61 10.28 -30.38
C SER A 299 9.15 9.22 -31.35
N ARG A 300 9.01 9.49 -32.64
CA ARG A 300 9.56 8.63 -33.69
C ARG A 300 11.07 8.43 -33.53
N GLU A 301 11.79 9.50 -33.20
CA GLU A 301 13.23 9.48 -32.96
C GLU A 301 13.61 8.55 -31.80
N GLU A 302 12.86 8.58 -30.70
CA GLU A 302 13.09 7.69 -29.55
C GLU A 302 12.79 6.22 -29.86
N LEU A 303 11.79 5.96 -30.71
CA LEU A 303 11.50 4.61 -31.20
C LEU A 303 12.57 4.13 -32.18
N GLU A 304 13.10 4.99 -33.04
CA GLU A 304 14.06 4.58 -34.08
C GLU A 304 15.52 4.60 -33.60
N ALA A 305 15.80 5.21 -32.44
CA ALA A 305 17.14 5.27 -31.88
C ALA A 305 17.75 3.85 -31.68
N PRO A 306 19.07 3.67 -31.88
CA PRO A 306 19.71 2.37 -31.66
C PRO A 306 19.74 1.98 -30.18
N LEU A 307 19.77 0.67 -29.91
CA LEU A 307 20.02 0.16 -28.56
C LEU A 307 21.41 0.59 -28.07
N THR A 308 21.57 0.76 -26.77
CA THR A 308 22.85 1.11 -26.15
C THR A 308 23.91 0.04 -26.43
N SER A 309 25.16 0.47 -26.59
CA SER A 309 26.29 -0.43 -26.80
C SER A 309 26.41 -1.42 -25.65
N GLY A 310 26.35 -2.72 -25.94
CA GLY A 310 26.39 -3.78 -24.93
C GLY A 310 25.01 -4.30 -24.47
N SER A 311 23.92 -3.79 -25.05
CA SER A 311 22.57 -4.34 -24.84
C SER A 311 22.53 -5.86 -25.08
N LEU A 312 21.89 -6.59 -24.17
CA LEU A 312 21.75 -8.05 -24.26
C LEU A 312 20.59 -8.48 -25.15
N ALA A 313 19.73 -7.55 -25.56
CA ALA A 313 18.51 -7.83 -26.31
C ALA A 313 18.80 -8.51 -27.66
N LYS A 314 18.39 -9.77 -27.77
CA LYS A 314 18.42 -10.60 -28.98
C LYS A 314 17.37 -11.70 -28.87
N ALA A 315 17.03 -12.33 -29.98
CA ALA A 315 16.09 -13.46 -29.99
C ALA A 315 16.47 -14.54 -28.95
N GLY A 316 15.48 -14.99 -28.17
CA GLY A 316 15.64 -16.03 -27.15
C GLY A 316 16.05 -15.57 -25.74
N VAL A 317 16.39 -14.28 -25.55
CA VAL A 317 16.66 -13.73 -24.21
C VAL A 317 15.35 -13.48 -23.45
N LYS A 318 15.34 -13.69 -22.13
CA LYS A 318 14.18 -13.36 -21.29
C LYS A 318 14.12 -11.87 -21.01
N TRP A 319 12.91 -11.31 -20.95
CA TRP A 319 12.70 -9.90 -20.63
C TRP A 319 13.23 -9.53 -19.25
N GLU A 320 13.09 -10.40 -18.25
CA GLU A 320 13.63 -10.14 -16.91
C GLU A 320 15.16 -9.96 -16.91
N ASP A 321 15.88 -10.62 -17.82
CA ASP A 321 17.34 -10.45 -17.96
C ASP A 321 17.71 -9.06 -18.50
N LEU A 322 16.79 -8.38 -19.18
CA LEU A 322 16.94 -7.02 -19.71
C LEU A 322 16.50 -5.94 -18.71
N ARG A 323 16.04 -6.32 -17.51
CA ARG A 323 15.47 -5.39 -16.55
C ARG A 323 16.39 -4.22 -16.22
N ASN A 324 17.64 -4.50 -15.88
CA ASN A 324 18.57 -3.46 -15.42
C ASN A 324 18.86 -2.44 -16.55
N GLU A 325 19.07 -2.89 -17.78
CA GLU A 325 19.31 -1.98 -18.91
C GLU A 325 18.07 -1.13 -19.24
N ILE A 326 16.87 -1.73 -19.25
CA ILE A 326 15.62 -1.01 -19.47
C ILE A 326 15.41 0.01 -18.36
N PHE A 327 15.59 -0.41 -17.12
CA PHE A 327 15.40 0.42 -15.94
C PHE A 327 16.26 1.69 -16.00
N HIS A 328 17.56 1.56 -16.26
CA HIS A 328 18.46 2.70 -16.34
C HIS A 328 18.13 3.64 -17.51
N GLU A 329 17.66 3.11 -18.64
CA GLU A 329 17.26 3.89 -19.80
C GLU A 329 15.97 4.70 -19.57
N CYS A 330 15.09 4.23 -18.67
CA CYS A 330 13.87 4.92 -18.29
C CYS A 330 14.13 6.17 -17.45
N LEU A 331 15.25 6.20 -16.71
CA LEU A 331 15.61 7.31 -15.83
C LEU A 331 16.28 8.42 -16.62
N VAL A 332 15.72 9.62 -16.53
CA VAL A 332 16.28 10.80 -17.17
C VAL A 332 16.55 11.90 -16.16
N LYS A 333 17.63 12.63 -16.38
CA LYS A 333 17.87 13.91 -15.73
C LYS A 333 17.21 15.01 -16.55
N GLN A 334 16.40 15.84 -15.90
CA GLN A 334 15.69 16.93 -16.55
C GLN A 334 15.44 18.11 -15.60
N SER A 335 14.94 19.20 -16.18
CA SER A 335 14.46 20.39 -15.48
C SER A 335 13.08 20.79 -16.01
N GLY A 336 12.28 21.45 -15.18
CA GLY A 336 10.94 21.91 -15.53
C GLY A 336 9.84 20.94 -15.11
N ILE A 337 8.66 21.09 -15.71
CA ILE A 337 7.51 20.22 -15.42
C ILE A 337 7.73 18.86 -16.10
N PRO A 338 7.60 17.73 -15.37
CA PRO A 338 7.76 16.41 -15.96
C PRO A 338 6.61 16.05 -16.92
N GLU A 339 6.87 15.11 -17.82
CA GLU A 339 5.85 14.45 -18.65
C GLU A 339 4.86 13.67 -17.78
N ALA A 340 3.56 13.83 -18.01
CA ALA A 340 2.56 12.99 -17.35
C ALA A 340 2.52 11.60 -18.02
N PRO A 341 2.45 10.50 -17.25
CA PRO A 341 2.56 9.16 -17.80
C PRO A 341 1.38 8.76 -18.70
N ASN A 342 0.27 9.51 -18.68
CA ASN A 342 -0.87 9.29 -19.55
C ASN A 342 -0.76 9.98 -20.92
N GLY A 343 0.30 10.75 -21.16
CA GLY A 343 0.52 11.52 -22.40
C GLY A 343 -0.15 12.90 -22.40
N SER A 344 -0.86 13.26 -21.34
CA SER A 344 -1.35 14.61 -21.11
C SER A 344 -0.26 15.49 -20.46
N ARG A 345 -0.57 16.74 -20.18
CA ARG A 345 0.29 17.63 -19.37
C ARG A 345 -0.27 17.76 -17.95
N TYR A 346 0.61 18.06 -17.00
CA TYR A 346 0.18 18.45 -15.66
C TYR A 346 -0.37 19.87 -15.65
N VAL A 347 -1.38 20.10 -14.83
CA VAL A 347 -2.02 21.40 -14.60
C VAL A 347 -2.35 21.58 -13.12
N LEU A 348 -2.51 22.82 -12.69
CA LEU A 348 -3.00 23.12 -11.35
C LEU A 348 -4.51 22.90 -11.31
N ASN A 349 -4.99 22.20 -10.28
CA ASN A 349 -6.40 22.11 -9.98
C ASN A 349 -6.81 23.31 -9.12
N LEU A 350 -7.31 24.36 -9.75
CA LEU A 350 -7.69 25.59 -9.06
C LEU A 350 -8.86 25.40 -8.09
N THR A 351 -9.69 24.36 -8.29
CA THR A 351 -10.78 24.02 -7.36
C THR A 351 -10.29 23.48 -6.02
N MET A 352 -9.04 22.97 -5.97
CA MET A 352 -8.41 22.42 -4.78
C MET A 352 -7.33 23.35 -4.20
N LEU A 353 -7.02 24.44 -4.91
CA LEU A 353 -6.00 25.40 -4.53
C LEU A 353 -6.58 26.39 -3.50
N GLY A 354 -6.06 26.36 -2.26
CA GLY A 354 -6.46 27.31 -1.21
C GLY A 354 -7.55 26.82 -0.24
N TYR A 355 -8.08 25.61 -0.42
CA TYR A 355 -8.99 25.00 0.54
C TYR A 355 -8.22 24.16 1.59
N PRO A 356 -8.42 24.39 2.91
CA PRO A 356 -7.70 23.67 3.96
C PRO A 356 -7.93 22.16 3.99
N TRP A 357 -9.08 21.71 3.47
CA TRP A 357 -9.48 20.31 3.42
C TRP A 357 -8.99 19.58 2.17
N ALA A 358 -8.48 20.30 1.16
CA ALA A 358 -7.99 19.68 -0.06
C ALA A 358 -6.72 18.88 0.22
N LYS A 359 -6.68 17.62 -0.21
CA LYS A 359 -5.46 16.81 -0.09
C LYS A 359 -4.37 17.43 -0.95
N LYS A 360 -3.12 17.39 -0.48
CA LYS A 360 -1.98 17.94 -1.23
C LYS A 360 -1.92 17.35 -2.65
N GLU A 361 -2.14 16.05 -2.79
CA GLU A 361 -2.12 15.32 -4.06
C GLU A 361 -3.18 15.76 -5.09
N ASP A 362 -4.28 16.37 -4.65
CA ASP A 362 -5.38 16.81 -5.53
C ASP A 362 -5.14 18.20 -6.14
N LYS A 363 -4.11 18.91 -5.68
CA LYS A 363 -3.75 20.26 -6.16
C LYS A 363 -3.14 20.26 -7.56
N ILE A 364 -2.55 19.14 -7.97
CA ILE A 364 -1.90 18.97 -9.27
C ILE A 364 -2.45 17.70 -9.91
N VAL A 365 -3.06 17.85 -11.08
CA VAL A 365 -3.70 16.76 -11.82
C VAL A 365 -3.24 16.78 -13.27
N THR A 366 -3.59 15.75 -14.03
CA THR A 366 -3.39 15.82 -15.49
C THR A 366 -4.51 16.64 -16.12
N GLU A 367 -4.23 17.30 -17.25
CA GLU A 367 -5.23 18.08 -17.97
C GLU A 367 -6.42 17.21 -18.42
N ALA A 368 -6.17 15.95 -18.77
CA ALA A 368 -7.22 14.98 -19.05
C ALA A 368 -8.18 14.79 -17.86
N ASP A 369 -7.63 14.60 -16.64
CA ASP A 369 -8.45 14.44 -15.43
C ASP A 369 -9.23 15.73 -15.10
N LEU A 370 -8.61 16.89 -15.30
CA LEU A 370 -9.24 18.20 -15.06
C LEU A 370 -10.37 18.46 -16.07
N LEU A 371 -10.19 18.03 -17.32
CA LEU A 371 -11.22 18.13 -18.35
C LEU A 371 -12.41 17.23 -18.04
N ASP A 372 -12.18 16.02 -17.52
CA ASP A 372 -13.25 15.13 -17.10
C ASP A 372 -14.00 15.66 -15.87
N LEU A 373 -13.29 16.30 -14.92
CA LEU A 373 -13.93 17.05 -13.83
C LEU A 373 -14.83 18.16 -14.37
N LEU A 374 -14.34 18.97 -15.32
CA LEU A 374 -15.11 20.05 -15.94
C LEU A 374 -16.38 19.51 -16.63
N LYS A 375 -16.26 18.44 -17.42
CA LYS A 375 -17.41 17.79 -18.08
C LYS A 375 -18.43 17.29 -17.07
N ASN A 376 -17.99 16.69 -15.96
CA ASN A 376 -18.89 16.23 -14.90
C ASN A 376 -19.64 17.40 -14.26
N ILE A 377 -18.95 18.49 -13.93
CA ILE A 377 -19.59 19.71 -13.38
C ILE A 377 -20.62 20.26 -14.36
N LEU A 378 -20.26 20.41 -15.65
CA LEU A 378 -21.18 20.89 -16.68
C LEU A 378 -22.42 20.00 -16.78
N ARG A 379 -22.23 18.68 -16.85
CA ARG A 379 -23.33 17.71 -16.90
C ARG A 379 -24.25 17.85 -15.69
N ASP A 380 -23.70 17.85 -14.49
CA ASP A 380 -24.47 17.81 -13.25
C ASP A 380 -25.23 19.14 -13.03
N VAL A 381 -24.61 20.28 -13.34
CA VAL A 381 -25.27 21.59 -13.26
C VAL A 381 -26.35 21.73 -14.33
N ARG A 382 -26.10 21.32 -15.58
CA ARG A 382 -27.10 21.34 -16.66
C ARG A 382 -28.30 20.44 -16.32
N ALA A 383 -28.07 19.28 -15.73
CA ALA A 383 -29.13 18.40 -15.25
C ALA A 383 -29.96 19.07 -14.15
N ALA A 384 -29.31 19.70 -13.16
CA ALA A 384 -30.01 20.43 -12.11
C ALA A 384 -30.83 21.62 -12.63
N ILE A 385 -30.32 22.36 -13.62
CA ILE A 385 -31.05 23.44 -14.29
C ILE A 385 -32.31 22.89 -14.97
N GLU A 386 -32.20 21.77 -15.70
CA GLU A 386 -33.33 21.17 -16.41
C GLU A 386 -34.38 20.62 -15.44
N ASP A 387 -33.97 19.97 -14.35
CA ASP A 387 -34.90 19.53 -13.32
C ASP A 387 -35.62 20.71 -12.67
N ARG A 388 -34.89 21.80 -12.41
CA ARG A 388 -35.50 23.01 -11.86
C ARG A 388 -36.45 23.67 -12.84
N ARG A 389 -36.11 23.70 -14.13
CA ARG A 389 -36.97 24.22 -15.21
C ARG A 389 -38.30 23.47 -15.24
N LYS A 390 -38.28 22.13 -15.14
CA LYS A 390 -39.49 21.30 -15.07
C LYS A 390 -40.36 21.64 -13.86
N MET A 391 -39.74 21.86 -12.68
CA MET A 391 -40.47 22.23 -11.46
C MET A 391 -41.12 23.62 -11.55
N LEU A 392 -40.45 24.59 -12.17
CA LEU A 392 -40.92 25.97 -12.26
C LEU A 392 -41.87 26.21 -13.44
N GLY A 393 -41.86 25.33 -14.45
CA GLY A 393 -42.55 25.56 -15.73
C GLY A 393 -41.93 26.68 -16.58
N ARG A 394 -40.76 27.20 -16.20
CA ARG A 394 -39.99 28.24 -16.89
C ARG A 394 -38.50 28.04 -16.66
N THR A 395 -37.65 28.68 -17.47
CA THR A 395 -36.20 28.72 -17.20
C THR A 395 -35.93 29.43 -15.85
N PRO A 396 -35.03 28.89 -15.02
CA PRO A 396 -34.57 29.59 -13.82
C PRO A 396 -33.97 30.95 -14.18
N GLN A 397 -34.24 31.99 -13.39
CA GLN A 397 -33.69 33.33 -13.65
C GLN A 397 -32.23 33.46 -13.18
N SER A 398 -31.78 32.54 -12.32
CA SER A 398 -30.40 32.48 -11.84
C SER A 398 -30.07 31.07 -11.32
N LEU A 399 -28.79 30.76 -11.18
CA LEU A 399 -28.35 29.51 -10.53
C LEU A 399 -28.76 29.43 -9.05
N ARG A 400 -29.04 30.57 -8.40
CA ARG A 400 -29.59 30.58 -7.04
C ARG A 400 -30.99 30.02 -6.97
N GLU A 401 -31.81 30.19 -8.03
CA GLU A 401 -33.10 29.51 -8.11
C GLU A 401 -32.94 27.98 -8.26
N VAL A 402 -31.80 27.51 -8.77
CA VAL A 402 -31.48 26.08 -8.97
C VAL A 402 -30.98 25.44 -7.68
N PHE A 403 -29.98 26.04 -7.04
CA PHE A 403 -29.29 25.47 -5.88
C PHE A 403 -29.74 26.03 -4.53
N TYR A 404 -30.70 26.96 -4.52
CA TYR A 404 -31.19 27.69 -3.34
C TYR A 404 -30.11 28.47 -2.59
N THR A 405 -28.91 28.57 -3.17
CA THR A 405 -27.69 29.15 -2.60
C THR A 405 -26.87 29.79 -3.72
N ASP A 406 -25.90 30.64 -3.37
CA ASP A 406 -25.02 31.25 -4.35
C ASP A 406 -24.07 30.19 -4.94
N PHE A 407 -23.96 30.16 -6.26
CA PHE A 407 -23.12 29.20 -6.97
C PHE A 407 -21.65 29.64 -6.93
N ASN A 408 -20.90 29.09 -5.98
CA ASN A 408 -19.51 29.46 -5.68
C ASN A 408 -18.48 28.42 -6.15
N THR A 409 -18.90 27.45 -6.96
CA THR A 409 -17.99 26.44 -7.51
C THR A 409 -16.95 27.10 -8.41
N THR A 410 -15.66 26.93 -8.09
CA THR A 410 -14.57 27.44 -8.92
C THR A 410 -14.52 26.74 -10.27
N GLU A 411 -14.28 27.48 -11.35
CA GLU A 411 -14.07 26.89 -12.67
C GLU A 411 -12.67 26.22 -12.72
N PRO A 412 -12.56 24.94 -13.11
CA PRO A 412 -11.32 24.18 -12.96
C PRO A 412 -10.08 24.76 -13.65
N PHE A 413 -10.24 25.43 -14.79
CA PHE A 413 -9.17 26.01 -15.59
C PHE A 413 -8.96 27.51 -15.34
N GLY A 414 -9.64 28.09 -14.36
CA GLY A 414 -9.49 29.50 -13.97
C GLY A 414 -10.33 30.46 -14.80
N GLY A 415 -11.25 29.95 -15.60
CA GLY A 415 -12.29 30.75 -16.23
C GLY A 415 -13.40 31.16 -15.26
N THR A 416 -14.51 31.62 -15.83
CA THR A 416 -15.77 31.88 -15.16
C THR A 416 -16.90 31.06 -15.78
N TRP A 417 -17.93 30.79 -14.97
CA TRP A 417 -19.18 30.18 -15.43
C TRP A 417 -20.11 31.23 -16.05
N LYS A 418 -20.72 30.89 -17.18
CA LYS A 418 -21.76 31.70 -17.81
C LYS A 418 -23.08 30.94 -17.79
N TYR A 419 -24.12 31.59 -17.28
CA TYR A 419 -25.49 31.13 -17.30
C TYR A 419 -26.37 32.12 -18.06
N ASP A 420 -27.15 31.64 -19.02
CA ASP A 420 -28.15 32.43 -19.74
C ASP A 420 -29.55 32.09 -19.23
N PRO A 421 -30.26 33.02 -18.56
CA PRO A 421 -31.59 32.76 -18.02
C PRO A 421 -32.68 32.66 -19.10
N GLN A 422 -32.44 33.15 -20.33
CA GLN A 422 -33.42 33.05 -21.41
C GLN A 422 -33.44 31.65 -22.02
N THR A 423 -32.25 31.09 -22.26
CA THR A 423 -32.10 29.78 -22.91
C THR A 423 -31.95 28.64 -21.90
N GLY A 424 -31.50 28.94 -20.68
CA GLY A 424 -31.07 27.97 -19.69
C GLY A 424 -29.66 27.43 -19.94
N ASP A 425 -28.91 27.99 -20.91
CA ASP A 425 -27.56 27.54 -21.24
C ASP A 425 -26.58 27.80 -20.10
N PHE A 426 -25.73 26.81 -19.82
CA PHE A 426 -24.69 26.89 -18.81
C PHE A 426 -23.38 26.36 -19.39
N ARG A 427 -22.34 27.20 -19.38
CA ARG A 427 -21.05 26.90 -20.02
C ARG A 427 -19.86 27.47 -19.24
N SER A 428 -18.70 26.86 -19.45
CA SER A 428 -17.42 27.43 -19.01
C SER A 428 -16.90 28.42 -20.05
N THR A 429 -16.25 29.50 -19.60
CA THR A 429 -15.57 30.44 -20.51
C THR A 429 -14.21 29.96 -20.97
N SER A 430 -13.59 29.02 -20.26
CA SER A 430 -12.31 28.42 -20.67
C SER A 430 -12.50 27.37 -21.76
N HIS A 431 -13.66 26.70 -21.77
CA HIS A 431 -14.05 25.67 -22.72
C HIS A 431 -15.51 25.84 -23.15
N PRO A 432 -15.79 26.83 -24.03
CA PRO A 432 -17.16 27.16 -24.43
C PRO A 432 -17.83 26.09 -25.30
N ASP A 433 -17.05 25.19 -25.90
CA ASP A 433 -17.51 24.15 -26.82
C ASP A 433 -17.90 22.83 -26.12
N LEU A 434 -17.71 22.73 -24.79
CA LEU A 434 -18.17 21.61 -23.96
C LEU A 434 -19.59 21.86 -23.45
#